data_AF-A0A2N2PXH9-F1
#
_entry.id   AF-A0A2N2PXH9-F1
#
_cell.length_a   1.000
_cell.length_b   1.000
_cell.length_c   1.000
_cell.angle_alpha   90.00
_cell.angle_beta   90.00
_cell.angle_gamma   90.00
#
_symmetry.space_group_name_H-M   'P 1'
#
loop_
_entity.id
_entity.type
_entity.pdbx_description
1 polymer ?
#
loop_
_entity_poly.entity_id
_entity_poly.type
_entity_poly.pdbx_seq_one_letter_code
_entity_poly.pdbx_strand_id
1 'polypeptide(L)'
;MASVFCEAIPLSQRVPRHDNTLLTWFKQHLQRYIILQIVPCLMNPESSQEEARPSVHLENYASWYRSLSQDQGLVFRLTNELREVIPGFDHFKFEMLGEQNRLLKVRFQGTTGDYPSEYRLSDLSDGQRTLIALYTVLVASPAAGENTDTLCLDEPENFLALPEIQPWLVALHDRCSGGEVQALLISHHPELIDYLLASPVGYWFDRECNQPTRVRPISTDDSSGLPISELIARGWLRE
;
A
#
# COMPACT_ATOMS: atom_id res chain seq x y z
N MET A 1 55.80 -8.55 5.36
CA MET A 1 54.56 -8.38 6.16
C MET A 1 53.46 -7.91 5.22
N ALA A 2 52.62 -8.82 4.74
CA ALA A 2 51.46 -8.46 3.91
C ALA A 2 50.27 -8.20 4.85
N SER A 3 49.84 -6.95 4.95
CA SER A 3 48.59 -6.61 5.61
C SER A 3 47.44 -7.03 4.69
N VAL A 4 46.72 -8.08 5.08
CA VAL A 4 45.42 -8.40 4.47
C VAL A 4 44.44 -7.35 4.99
N PHE A 5 44.18 -6.32 4.20
CA PHE A 5 43.00 -5.47 4.39
C PHE A 5 41.79 -6.35 4.10
N CYS A 6 41.12 -6.82 5.16
CA CYS A 6 39.78 -7.38 5.06
C CYS A 6 38.84 -6.20 4.80
N GLU A 7 38.58 -5.89 3.52
CA GLU A 7 37.47 -5.02 3.16
C GLU A 7 36.19 -5.67 3.68
N ALA A 8 35.54 -5.03 4.64
CA ALA A 8 34.26 -5.48 5.15
C ALA A 8 33.21 -5.30 4.05
N ILE A 9 32.90 -6.40 3.35
CA ILE A 9 31.84 -6.40 2.34
C ILE A 9 30.53 -5.95 3.00
N PRO A 10 29.86 -4.90 2.47
CA PRO A 10 28.58 -4.42 2.96
C PRO A 10 27.55 -5.55 3.04
N LEU A 11 26.69 -5.53 4.07
CA LEU A 11 25.65 -6.56 4.28
C LEU A 11 24.74 -6.74 3.04
N SER A 12 24.52 -5.67 2.28
CA SER A 12 23.77 -5.67 1.02
C SER A 12 24.40 -6.56 -0.07
N GLN A 13 25.74 -6.68 -0.10
CA GLN A 13 26.50 -7.39 -1.13
C GLN A 13 26.88 -8.83 -0.75
N ARG A 14 26.54 -9.29 0.47
CA ARG A 14 26.80 -10.67 0.90
C ARG A 14 25.85 -11.67 0.23
N VAL A 15 26.43 -12.68 -0.41
CA VAL A 15 25.74 -13.81 -1.08
C VAL A 15 25.27 -14.84 -0.04
N PRO A 16 24.12 -15.51 -0.25
CA PRO A 16 23.67 -16.61 0.62
C PRO A 16 24.71 -17.72 0.78
N ARG A 17 24.93 -18.16 2.01
CA ARG A 17 25.83 -19.25 2.40
C ARG A 17 25.27 -20.00 3.61
N HIS A 18 25.73 -21.23 3.81
CA HIS A 18 25.32 -22.07 4.95
C HIS A 18 25.57 -21.45 6.34
N ASP A 19 26.53 -20.54 6.46
CA ASP A 19 26.97 -19.88 7.69
C ASP A 19 26.30 -18.50 7.91
N ASN A 20 25.46 -18.04 6.97
CA ASN A 20 24.79 -16.74 7.06
C ASN A 20 23.27 -16.83 6.87
N THR A 21 22.66 -17.95 7.25
CA THR A 21 21.22 -18.23 7.08
C THR A 21 20.34 -17.16 7.71
N LEU A 22 20.63 -16.68 8.92
CA LEU A 22 19.88 -15.61 9.58
C LEU A 22 19.94 -14.27 8.82
N LEU A 23 21.11 -13.91 8.29
CA LEU A 23 21.27 -12.70 7.48
C LEU A 23 20.53 -12.83 6.15
N THR A 24 20.59 -14.01 5.52
CA THR A 24 19.87 -14.30 4.28
C THR A 24 18.37 -14.21 4.50
N TRP A 25 17.86 -14.84 5.57
CA TRP A 25 16.47 -14.73 5.98
C TRP A 25 16.06 -13.28 6.23
N PHE A 26 16.86 -12.52 6.99
CA PHE A 26 16.56 -11.11 7.28
C PHE A 26 16.51 -10.25 6.01
N LYS A 27 17.45 -10.43 5.07
CA LYS A 27 17.45 -9.72 3.77
C LYS A 27 16.22 -10.08 2.95
N GLN A 28 15.85 -11.36 2.90
CA GLN A 28 14.66 -11.82 2.19
C GLN A 28 13.39 -11.27 2.83
N HIS A 29 13.35 -11.17 4.16
CA HIS A 29 12.24 -10.60 4.90
C HIS A 29 12.11 -9.09 4.63
N LEU A 30 13.21 -8.32 4.67
CA LEU A 30 13.18 -6.88 4.34
C LEU A 30 12.70 -6.59 2.91
N GLN A 31 12.96 -7.49 1.95
CA GLN A 31 12.48 -7.35 0.58
C GLN A 31 10.96 -7.49 0.44
N ARG A 32 10.26 -7.95 1.48
CA ARG A 32 8.80 -8.13 1.52
C ARG A 32 8.06 -6.93 2.10
N TYR A 33 8.79 -5.90 2.50
CA TYR A 33 8.19 -4.64 2.89
C TYR A 33 7.75 -3.89 1.63
N ILE A 34 6.46 -3.57 1.57
CA ILE A 34 5.88 -2.68 0.58
C ILE A 34 5.54 -1.38 1.31
N ILE A 35 6.35 -0.35 1.07
CA ILE A 35 6.22 0.95 1.72
C ILE A 35 5.64 1.92 0.70
N LEU A 36 4.46 2.46 0.97
CA LEU A 36 3.74 3.33 0.04
C LEU A 36 3.18 4.56 0.73
N GLN A 37 3.28 5.69 0.03
CA GLN A 37 2.49 6.88 0.27
C GLN A 37 1.81 7.22 -1.05
N ILE A 38 0.51 6.96 -1.18
CA ILE A 38 -0.18 7.05 -2.46
C ILE A 38 -0.30 8.52 -2.87
N VAL A 39 0.31 8.89 -4.00
CA VAL A 39 0.20 10.24 -4.57
C VAL A 39 -0.41 10.14 -5.98
N PRO A 40 -1.74 10.17 -6.12
CA PRO A 40 -2.44 9.87 -7.36
C PRO A 40 -2.00 10.70 -8.56
N CYS A 41 -1.68 11.99 -8.33
CA CYS A 41 -1.26 12.91 -9.37
C CYS A 41 0.11 12.57 -9.98
N LEU A 42 0.93 11.75 -9.33
CA LEU A 42 2.22 11.29 -9.84
C LEU A 42 2.13 9.97 -10.61
N MET A 43 1.00 9.24 -10.53
CA MET A 43 0.83 7.94 -11.18
C MET A 43 0.88 8.10 -12.70
N ASN A 44 1.99 7.67 -13.31
CA ASN A 44 2.19 7.78 -14.75
C ASN A 44 1.35 6.71 -15.48
N PRO A 45 0.49 7.09 -16.45
CA PRO A 45 -0.26 6.12 -17.25
C PRO A 45 0.63 5.35 -18.24
N GLU A 46 1.84 5.81 -18.53
CA GLU A 46 2.74 5.19 -19.52
C GLU A 46 3.70 4.19 -18.87
N SER A 47 3.92 3.07 -19.55
CA SER A 47 4.90 2.04 -19.20
C SER A 47 5.84 1.80 -20.39
N SER A 48 7.12 2.10 -20.20
CA SER A 48 8.18 1.73 -21.15
C SER A 48 8.67 0.29 -20.95
N GLN A 49 8.62 -0.19 -19.71
CA GLN A 49 9.03 -1.54 -19.31
C GLN A 49 8.17 -2.06 -18.16
N GLU A 50 8.31 -3.35 -17.85
CA GLU A 50 7.71 -3.96 -16.67
C GLU A 50 8.57 -3.70 -15.43
N GLU A 51 7.92 -3.43 -14.31
CA GLU A 51 8.59 -3.24 -13.03
C GLU A 51 7.98 -4.16 -11.98
N ALA A 52 8.81 -4.97 -11.32
CA ALA A 52 8.32 -5.98 -10.38
C ALA A 52 7.79 -5.40 -9.05
N ARG A 53 8.08 -4.14 -8.75
CA ARG A 53 7.72 -3.48 -7.49
C ARG A 53 7.16 -2.09 -7.72
N PRO A 54 6.21 -1.65 -6.87
CA PRO A 54 5.78 -0.28 -6.85
C PRO A 54 6.89 0.63 -6.32
N SER A 55 6.96 1.86 -6.84
CA SER A 55 7.69 2.95 -6.22
C SER A 55 6.93 3.49 -5.01
N VAL A 56 7.62 4.20 -4.11
CA VAL A 56 7.04 4.69 -2.84
C VAL A 56 5.79 5.54 -3.09
N HIS A 57 5.77 6.36 -4.14
CA HIS A 57 4.61 7.20 -4.47
C HIS A 57 3.76 6.68 -5.64
N LEU A 58 3.97 5.42 -6.04
CA LEU A 58 3.29 4.77 -7.16
C LEU A 58 3.39 5.50 -8.51
N GLU A 59 4.45 6.28 -8.73
CA GLU A 59 4.69 6.91 -10.03
C GLU A 59 4.78 5.87 -11.15
N ASN A 60 5.30 4.68 -10.84
CA ASN A 60 5.46 3.57 -11.77
C ASN A 60 4.24 2.62 -11.83
N TYR A 61 3.05 3.02 -11.37
CA TYR A 61 1.88 2.14 -11.29
C TYR A 61 1.60 1.40 -12.60
N ALA A 62 1.65 2.06 -13.76
CA ALA A 62 1.41 1.40 -15.05
C ALA A 62 2.46 0.31 -15.35
N SER A 63 3.74 0.57 -15.09
CA SER A 63 4.83 -0.41 -15.24
C SER A 63 4.69 -1.57 -14.27
N TRP A 64 4.29 -1.28 -13.03
CA TRP A 64 4.06 -2.28 -12.00
C TRP A 64 2.86 -3.17 -12.34
N TYR A 65 1.71 -2.57 -12.67
CA TYR A 65 0.51 -3.28 -13.10
C TYR A 65 0.76 -4.15 -14.33
N ARG A 66 1.60 -3.70 -15.27
CA ARG A 66 2.01 -4.51 -16.44
C ARG A 66 2.68 -5.81 -16.02
N SER A 67 3.53 -5.80 -14.99
CA SER A 67 4.14 -7.02 -14.46
C SER A 67 3.11 -7.94 -13.79
N LEU A 68 2.19 -7.37 -13.00
CA LEU A 68 1.11 -8.10 -12.35
C LEU A 68 0.14 -8.72 -13.36
N SER A 69 -0.05 -8.05 -14.51
CA SER A 69 -0.99 -8.49 -15.54
C SER A 69 -0.61 -9.81 -16.24
N GLN A 70 0.60 -10.31 -16.00
CA GLN A 70 1.02 -11.64 -16.44
C GLN A 70 0.28 -12.75 -15.67
N ASP A 71 -0.15 -12.48 -14.43
CA ASP A 71 -0.99 -13.38 -13.65
C ASP A 71 -2.48 -13.07 -13.91
N GLN A 72 -3.10 -13.88 -14.78
CA GLN A 72 -4.51 -13.74 -15.14
C GLN A 72 -5.46 -13.92 -13.95
N GLY A 73 -5.09 -14.75 -12.96
CA GLY A 73 -5.88 -14.96 -11.75
C GLY A 73 -5.87 -13.74 -10.84
N LEU A 74 -4.71 -13.08 -10.71
CA LEU A 74 -4.58 -11.81 -10.01
C LEU A 74 -5.40 -10.71 -10.69
N VAL A 75 -5.27 -10.55 -12.01
CA VAL A 75 -6.01 -9.54 -12.78
C VAL A 75 -7.52 -9.74 -12.65
N PHE A 76 -7.98 -10.99 -12.75
CA PHE A 76 -9.40 -11.30 -12.62
C PHE A 76 -9.94 -10.92 -11.24
N ARG A 77 -9.23 -11.29 -10.16
CA ARG A 77 -9.61 -10.91 -8.79
C ARG A 77 -9.64 -9.40 -8.63
N LEU A 78 -8.57 -8.71 -9.01
CA LEU A 78 -8.50 -7.24 -8.91
C LEU A 78 -9.63 -6.56 -9.68
N THR A 79 -9.91 -7.05 -10.88
CA THR A 79 -10.97 -6.48 -11.72
C THR A 79 -12.35 -6.64 -11.07
N ASN A 80 -12.62 -7.78 -10.43
CA ASN A 80 -13.88 -7.99 -9.72
C ASN A 80 -13.99 -7.09 -8.48
N GLU A 81 -12.93 -6.98 -7.68
CA GLU A 81 -12.92 -6.07 -6.52
C GLU A 81 -13.19 -4.61 -6.96
N LEU A 82 -12.51 -4.15 -8.02
CA LEU A 82 -12.69 -2.78 -8.53
C LEU A 82 -14.07 -2.52 -9.13
N ARG A 83 -14.75 -3.53 -9.68
CA ARG A 83 -16.14 -3.40 -10.17
C ARG A 83 -17.13 -3.11 -9.04
N GLU A 84 -16.88 -3.64 -7.85
CA GLU A 84 -17.74 -3.42 -6.68
C GLU A 84 -17.55 -2.02 -6.10
N VAL A 85 -16.34 -1.44 -6.18
CA VAL A 85 -16.03 -0.15 -5.54
C VAL A 85 -15.99 1.05 -6.47
N ILE A 86 -15.75 0.87 -7.77
CA ILE A 86 -15.72 1.95 -8.76
C ILE A 86 -16.89 1.77 -9.73
N PRO A 87 -17.96 2.59 -9.61
CA PRO A 87 -19.13 2.47 -10.45
C PRO A 87 -18.80 2.50 -11.95
N GLY A 88 -19.25 1.47 -12.66
CA GLY A 88 -19.06 1.35 -14.10
C GLY A 88 -17.65 0.94 -14.52
N PHE A 89 -16.70 0.72 -13.61
CA PHE A 89 -15.40 0.15 -13.97
C PHE A 89 -15.59 -1.20 -14.68
N ASP A 90 -14.87 -1.42 -15.78
CA ASP A 90 -14.93 -2.68 -16.52
C ASP A 90 -13.62 -3.45 -16.39
N HIS A 91 -12.53 -2.94 -16.96
CA HIS A 91 -11.20 -3.55 -16.91
C HIS A 91 -10.11 -2.55 -17.32
N PHE A 92 -8.87 -2.93 -17.03
CA PHE A 92 -7.68 -2.26 -17.56
C PHE A 92 -7.29 -2.77 -18.94
N LYS A 93 -6.74 -1.89 -19.76
CA LYS A 93 -6.28 -2.21 -21.12
C LYS A 93 -4.98 -1.47 -21.41
N PHE A 94 -3.99 -2.18 -21.93
CA PHE A 94 -2.79 -1.53 -22.49
C PHE A 94 -2.97 -1.24 -23.97
N GLU A 95 -2.75 0.02 -24.36
CA GLU A 95 -2.67 0.45 -25.74
C GLU A 95 -1.20 0.60 -26.17
N MET A 96 -0.84 0.13 -27.36
CA MET A 96 0.52 0.28 -27.87
C MET A 96 0.73 1.71 -28.39
N LEU A 97 1.69 2.43 -27.81
CA LEU A 97 2.14 3.75 -28.30
C LEU A 97 3.44 3.68 -29.12
N GLY A 98 4.07 2.51 -29.17
CA GLY A 98 5.32 2.24 -29.89
C GLY A 98 5.75 0.79 -29.68
N GLU A 99 6.99 0.45 -30.03
CA GLU A 99 7.49 -0.93 -29.90
C GLU A 99 7.40 -1.42 -28.45
N GLN A 100 7.94 -0.65 -27.49
CA GLN A 100 8.00 -1.02 -26.08
C GLN A 100 7.00 -0.26 -25.19
N ASN A 101 6.68 0.99 -25.57
CA ASN A 101 5.80 1.85 -24.79
C ASN A 101 4.35 1.40 -24.87
N ARG A 102 3.71 1.36 -23.70
CA ARG A 102 2.29 1.04 -23.52
C ARG A 102 1.63 2.13 -22.70
N LEU A 103 0.40 2.47 -23.05
CA LEU A 103 -0.45 3.37 -22.28
C LEU A 103 -1.51 2.55 -21.54
N LEU A 104 -1.54 2.68 -20.22
CA LEU A 104 -2.58 2.08 -19.39
C LEU A 104 -3.86 2.90 -19.51
N LYS A 105 -4.88 2.28 -20.08
CA LYS A 105 -6.25 2.79 -20.15
C LYS A 105 -7.14 2.03 -19.18
N VAL A 106 -8.15 2.73 -18.70
CA VAL A 106 -9.22 2.19 -17.87
C VAL A 106 -10.52 2.30 -18.65
N ARG A 107 -11.19 1.16 -18.82
CA ARG A 107 -12.46 1.09 -19.53
C ARG A 107 -13.61 1.13 -18.54
N PHE A 108 -14.63 1.88 -18.88
CA PHE A 108 -15.90 1.93 -18.17
C PHE A 108 -17.02 1.40 -19.06
N GLN A 109 -17.98 0.72 -18.45
CA GLN A 109 -19.19 0.26 -19.11
C GLN A 109 -20.03 1.47 -19.56
N GLY A 110 -20.55 1.40 -20.79
CA GLY A 110 -21.54 2.36 -21.26
C GLY A 110 -22.89 2.10 -20.56
N THR A 111 -23.71 3.14 -20.42
CA THR A 111 -25.12 2.94 -20.05
C THR A 111 -25.88 2.31 -21.22
N THR A 112 -27.10 1.79 -20.99
CA THR A 112 -27.89 1.10 -22.02
C THR A 112 -28.07 1.98 -23.27
N GLY A 113 -27.39 1.62 -24.37
CA GLY A 113 -27.42 2.36 -25.64
C GLY A 113 -26.21 3.25 -25.90
N ASP A 114 -25.30 3.38 -24.93
CA ASP A 114 -24.07 4.17 -25.03
C ASP A 114 -22.84 3.29 -25.30
N TYR A 115 -21.84 3.86 -25.97
CA TYR A 115 -20.58 3.17 -26.19
C TYR A 115 -19.73 3.16 -24.91
N PRO A 116 -18.98 2.08 -24.66
CA PRO A 116 -18.05 2.02 -23.54
C PRO A 116 -16.95 3.09 -23.69
N SER A 117 -16.66 3.79 -22.60
CA SER A 117 -15.67 4.86 -22.56
C SER A 117 -14.31 4.33 -22.11
N GLU A 118 -13.24 4.77 -22.77
CA GLU A 118 -11.86 4.46 -22.39
C GLU A 118 -11.16 5.76 -21.97
N TYR A 119 -10.58 5.75 -20.77
CA TYR A 119 -9.84 6.87 -20.19
C TYR A 119 -8.38 6.48 -19.97
N ARG A 120 -7.46 7.45 -19.98
CA ARG A 120 -6.11 7.20 -19.46
C ARG A 120 -6.20 7.10 -17.94
N LEU A 121 -5.26 6.39 -17.31
CA LEU A 121 -5.19 6.36 -15.84
C LEU A 121 -5.14 7.78 -15.24
N SER A 122 -4.44 8.70 -15.90
CA SER A 122 -4.31 10.12 -15.50
C SER A 122 -5.60 10.92 -15.59
N ASP A 123 -6.60 10.45 -16.36
CA ASP A 123 -7.86 11.17 -16.56
C ASP A 123 -8.87 10.87 -15.45
N LEU A 124 -8.57 9.89 -14.58
CA LEU A 124 -9.40 9.52 -13.44
C LEU A 124 -9.24 10.51 -12.27
N SER A 125 -10.24 10.56 -11.39
CA SER A 125 -10.14 11.34 -10.16
C SER A 125 -9.03 10.80 -9.25
N ASP A 126 -8.53 11.63 -8.33
CA ASP A 126 -7.52 11.20 -7.35
C ASP A 126 -8.06 10.07 -6.46
N GLY A 127 -9.35 10.12 -6.08
CA GLY A 127 -10.00 9.06 -5.33
C GLY A 127 -10.07 7.74 -6.09
N GLN A 128 -10.47 7.75 -7.37
CA GLN A 128 -10.49 6.53 -8.20
C GLN A 128 -9.10 5.91 -8.35
N ARG A 129 -8.08 6.72 -8.60
CA ARG A 129 -6.68 6.26 -8.66
C ARG A 129 -6.20 5.69 -7.33
N THR A 130 -6.61 6.28 -6.21
CA THR A 130 -6.30 5.80 -4.86
C THR A 130 -6.97 4.46 -4.58
N LEU A 131 -8.25 4.30 -4.89
CA LEU A 131 -8.95 3.00 -4.78
C LEU A 131 -8.28 1.93 -5.63
N ILE A 132 -7.95 2.26 -6.89
CA ILE A 132 -7.21 1.37 -7.78
C ILE A 132 -5.90 0.92 -7.14
N ALA A 133 -5.10 1.85 -6.63
CA ALA A 133 -3.84 1.56 -5.96
C ALA A 133 -4.03 0.64 -4.74
N LEU A 134 -4.93 1.00 -3.82
CA LEU A 134 -5.20 0.27 -2.58
C LEU A 134 -5.65 -1.17 -2.84
N TYR A 135 -6.62 -1.37 -3.75
CA TYR A 135 -7.08 -2.72 -4.10
C TYR A 135 -6.01 -3.51 -4.87
N THR A 136 -5.20 -2.85 -5.69
CA THR A 136 -4.06 -3.52 -6.37
C THR A 136 -3.06 -4.04 -5.34
N VAL A 137 -2.68 -3.24 -4.35
CA VAL A 137 -1.75 -3.65 -3.28
C VAL A 137 -2.34 -4.81 -2.48
N LEU A 138 -3.62 -4.71 -2.11
CA LEU A 138 -4.29 -5.78 -1.37
C LEU A 138 -4.27 -7.09 -2.17
N VAL A 139 -4.74 -7.09 -3.42
CA VAL A 139 -4.83 -8.32 -4.24
C VAL A 139 -3.45 -8.87 -4.63
N ALA A 140 -2.47 -8.00 -4.85
CA ALA A 140 -1.10 -8.40 -5.21
C ALA A 140 -0.30 -8.93 -4.02
N SER A 141 -0.67 -8.57 -2.78
CA SER A 141 -0.03 -9.12 -1.58
C SER A 141 -0.39 -10.61 -1.44
N PRO A 142 0.60 -11.53 -1.44
CA PRO A 142 0.34 -12.97 -1.36
C PRO A 142 -0.46 -13.36 -0.11
N ALA A 143 -1.36 -14.32 -0.24
CA ALA A 143 -2.07 -14.90 0.90
C ALA A 143 -1.26 -16.06 1.50
N ALA A 144 -0.75 -15.86 2.72
CA ALA A 144 -0.24 -16.84 3.69
C ALA A 144 0.97 -17.75 3.32
N GLY A 145 1.85 -17.94 4.33
CA GLY A 145 3.03 -18.82 4.35
C GLY A 145 4.15 -18.24 5.22
N GLU A 146 5.38 -18.79 5.18
CA GLU A 146 6.58 -18.14 5.78
C GLU A 146 6.99 -16.83 5.06
N ASN A 147 6.14 -16.36 4.14
CA ASN A 147 6.39 -15.34 3.14
C ASN A 147 5.36 -14.20 3.16
N THR A 148 4.79 -13.90 4.33
CA THR A 148 3.87 -12.78 4.53
C THR A 148 4.55 -11.45 4.19
N ASP A 149 3.91 -10.66 3.32
CA ASP A 149 4.34 -9.29 3.03
C ASP A 149 3.94 -8.36 4.17
N THR A 150 4.79 -7.35 4.42
CA THR A 150 4.52 -6.28 5.38
C THR A 150 4.17 -5.01 4.63
N LEU A 151 2.90 -4.61 4.69
CA LEU A 151 2.41 -3.38 4.09
C LEU A 151 2.63 -2.22 5.06
N CYS A 152 3.36 -1.20 4.65
CA CYS A 152 3.51 0.05 5.38
C CYS A 152 2.87 1.16 4.53
N LEU A 153 1.72 1.67 4.96
CA LEU A 153 0.95 2.64 4.20
C LEU A 153 0.83 3.95 4.97
N ASP A 154 1.20 5.04 4.29
CA ASP A 154 1.12 6.40 4.81
C ASP A 154 -0.10 7.11 4.23
N GLU A 155 -1.04 7.47 5.12
CA GLU A 155 -2.30 8.16 4.84
C GLU A 155 -3.10 7.56 3.65
N PRO A 156 -3.44 6.25 3.70
CA PRO A 156 -4.15 5.58 2.61
C PRO A 156 -5.53 6.21 2.28
N GLU A 157 -6.10 6.96 3.22
CA GLU A 157 -7.41 7.62 3.12
C GLU A 157 -7.38 9.03 2.51
N ASN A 158 -6.21 9.62 2.28
CA ASN A 158 -6.05 11.07 2.02
C ASN A 158 -6.92 11.63 0.85
N PHE A 159 -7.26 10.80 -0.14
CA PHE A 159 -8.07 11.20 -1.31
C PHE A 159 -9.45 10.54 -1.37
N LEU A 160 -9.90 9.92 -0.27
CA LEU A 160 -11.10 9.09 -0.22
C LEU A 160 -12.08 9.60 0.82
N ALA A 161 -13.37 9.47 0.52
CA ALA A 161 -14.39 9.61 1.53
C ALA A 161 -14.43 8.37 2.44
N LEU A 162 -14.91 8.53 3.67
CA LEU A 162 -15.05 7.44 4.63
C LEU A 162 -15.78 6.20 4.09
N PRO A 163 -16.92 6.32 3.37
CA PRO A 163 -17.59 5.14 2.83
C PRO A 163 -16.79 4.43 1.73
N GLU A 164 -15.85 5.11 1.08
CA GLU A 164 -15.01 4.53 0.02
C GLU A 164 -13.85 3.72 0.62
N ILE A 165 -13.22 4.21 1.70
CA ILE A 165 -12.08 3.54 2.34
C ILE A 165 -12.49 2.44 3.33
N GLN A 166 -13.65 2.56 3.99
CA GLN A 166 -14.11 1.60 5.02
C GLN A 166 -14.14 0.14 4.54
N PRO A 167 -14.72 -0.21 3.37
CA PRO A 167 -14.73 -1.59 2.89
C PRO A 167 -13.32 -2.16 2.72
N TRP A 168 -12.39 -1.33 2.24
CA TRP A 168 -10.99 -1.74 2.04
C TRP A 168 -10.29 -1.98 3.39
N LEU A 169 -10.54 -1.15 4.41
CA LEU A 169 -9.99 -1.34 5.76
C LEU A 169 -10.49 -2.62 6.42
N VAL A 170 -11.77 -2.94 6.26
CA VAL A 170 -12.35 -4.21 6.74
C VAL A 170 -11.64 -5.39 6.06
N ALA A 171 -11.49 -5.34 4.74
CA ALA A 171 -10.80 -6.39 3.99
C ALA A 171 -9.32 -6.55 4.42
N LEU A 172 -8.62 -5.45 4.68
CA LEU A 172 -7.25 -5.49 5.21
C LEU A 172 -7.22 -6.09 6.62
N HIS A 173 -8.13 -5.68 7.51
CA HIS A 173 -8.22 -6.17 8.88
C HIS A 173 -8.48 -7.69 8.91
N ASP A 174 -9.38 -8.19 8.07
CA ASP A 174 -9.71 -9.62 7.99
C ASP A 174 -8.49 -10.44 7.55
N ARG A 175 -7.72 -9.94 6.58
CA ARG A 175 -6.47 -10.58 6.13
C ARG A 175 -5.37 -10.54 7.18
N CYS A 176 -5.25 -9.44 7.92
CA CYS A 176 -4.34 -9.35 9.05
C CYS A 176 -4.71 -10.36 10.15
N SER A 177 -6.01 -10.46 10.47
CA SER A 177 -6.54 -11.40 11.45
C SER A 177 -6.34 -12.87 11.05
N GLY A 178 -6.39 -13.15 9.74
CA GLY A 178 -6.07 -14.46 9.17
C GLY A 178 -4.57 -14.80 9.13
N GLY A 179 -3.68 -13.86 9.49
CA GLY A 179 -2.24 -14.03 9.40
C GLY A 179 -1.68 -14.03 7.97
N GLU A 180 -2.47 -13.55 7.00
CA GLU A 180 -2.10 -13.54 5.59
C GLU A 180 -1.15 -12.39 5.24
N VAL A 181 -1.32 -11.26 5.92
CA VAL A 181 -0.63 -9.97 5.71
C VAL A 181 -0.32 -9.35 7.05
N GLN A 182 0.80 -8.64 7.15
CA GLN A 182 1.04 -7.70 8.25
C GLN A 182 0.91 -6.28 7.72
N ALA A 183 0.21 -5.39 8.43
CA ALA A 183 0.04 -4.00 8.03
C ALA A 183 0.46 -3.02 9.13
N LEU A 184 1.10 -1.94 8.71
CA LEU A 184 1.39 -0.74 9.48
C LEU A 184 0.75 0.44 8.74
N LEU A 185 -0.21 1.09 9.39
CA LEU A 185 -0.91 2.24 8.82
C LEU A 185 -0.53 3.49 9.60
N ILE A 186 -0.30 4.59 8.88
CA ILE A 186 -0.14 5.93 9.44
C ILE A 186 -1.34 6.74 8.95
N SER A 187 -2.03 7.42 9.86
CA SER A 187 -3.21 8.23 9.54
C SER A 187 -3.35 9.35 10.55
N HIS A 188 -3.84 10.50 10.08
CA HIS A 188 -4.28 11.61 10.92
C HIS A 188 -5.81 11.70 11.00
N HIS A 189 -6.54 10.80 10.33
CA HIS A 189 -7.99 10.87 10.20
C HIS A 189 -8.68 10.32 11.47
N PRO A 190 -9.51 11.13 12.15
CA PRO A 190 -10.15 10.75 13.42
C PRO A 190 -10.86 9.40 13.40
N GLU A 191 -11.78 9.18 12.45
CA GLU A 191 -12.52 7.92 12.38
C GLU A 191 -11.63 6.70 12.09
N LEU A 192 -10.54 6.84 11.32
CA LEU A 192 -9.60 5.73 11.08
C LEU A 192 -8.83 5.39 12.34
N ILE A 193 -8.36 6.41 13.05
CA ILE A 193 -7.66 6.24 14.33
C ILE A 193 -8.57 5.49 15.30
N ASP A 194 -9.82 5.92 15.46
CA ASP A 194 -10.76 5.27 16.37
C ASP A 194 -11.09 3.84 15.94
N TYR A 195 -11.24 3.60 14.63
CA TYR A 195 -11.50 2.27 14.10
C TYR A 195 -10.31 1.32 14.29
N LEU A 196 -9.10 1.75 13.96
CA LEU A 196 -7.88 0.93 14.01
C LEU A 196 -7.42 0.66 15.45
N LEU A 197 -7.61 1.63 16.35
CA LEU A 197 -7.19 1.52 17.74
C LEU A 197 -8.23 0.86 18.65
N ALA A 198 -9.39 0.47 18.11
CA ALA A 198 -10.36 -0.35 18.83
C ALA A 198 -9.83 -1.77 19.17
N SER A 199 -8.74 -2.22 18.51
CA SER A 199 -8.05 -3.48 18.80
C SER A 199 -6.56 -3.20 19.06
N PRO A 200 -5.98 -3.67 20.19
CA PRO A 200 -4.98 -2.91 20.94
C PRO A 200 -3.56 -3.12 20.41
N VAL A 201 -3.14 -2.40 19.36
CA VAL A 201 -1.71 -2.15 19.05
C VAL A 201 -1.55 -0.79 18.36
N GLY A 202 -1.67 0.29 19.13
CA GLY A 202 -1.40 1.65 18.65
C GLY A 202 -0.05 2.18 19.12
N TYR A 203 0.66 2.89 18.25
CA TYR A 203 1.83 3.67 18.64
C TYR A 203 1.62 5.13 18.29
N TRP A 204 1.82 6.01 19.27
CA TRP A 204 1.81 7.44 19.10
C TRP A 204 3.23 7.96 18.97
N PHE A 205 3.44 8.80 17.94
CA PHE A 205 4.71 9.46 17.69
C PHE A 205 4.55 10.95 17.98
N ASP A 206 5.25 11.46 18.99
CA ASP A 206 5.26 12.89 19.33
C ASP A 206 6.64 13.50 19.25
N ARG A 207 6.67 14.78 18.87
CA ARG A 207 7.90 15.56 18.84
C ARG A 207 7.67 16.92 19.50
N GLU A 208 8.42 17.18 20.56
CA GLU A 208 8.52 18.53 21.13
C GLU A 208 9.47 19.40 20.30
N CYS A 209 9.30 20.72 20.39
CA CYS A 209 10.14 21.66 19.66
C CYS A 209 11.63 21.40 19.91
N ASN A 210 12.40 21.20 18.83
CA ASN A 210 13.83 20.89 18.86
C ASN A 210 14.24 19.63 19.65
N GLN A 211 13.32 18.70 19.92
CA GLN A 211 13.62 17.42 20.54
C GLN A 211 13.52 16.27 19.53
N PRO A 212 14.17 15.11 19.79
CA PRO A 212 13.95 13.91 19.00
C PRO A 212 12.51 13.41 19.17
N THR A 213 11.97 12.73 18.15
CA THR A 213 10.66 12.07 18.25
C THR A 213 10.67 11.03 19.37
N ARG A 214 9.59 10.96 20.15
CA ARG A 214 9.34 9.91 21.14
C ARG A 214 8.20 9.03 20.64
N VAL A 215 8.22 7.77 21.06
CA VAL A 215 7.22 6.76 20.69
C VAL A 215 6.60 6.24 21.97
N ARG A 216 5.27 6.19 22.02
CA ARG A 216 4.53 5.71 23.18
C ARG A 216 3.45 4.73 22.72
N PRO A 217 3.25 3.61 23.41
CA PRO A 217 2.08 2.78 23.15
C PRO A 217 0.81 3.54 23.54
N ILE A 218 -0.26 3.41 22.74
CA ILE A 218 -1.59 3.93 23.09
C ILE A 218 -2.31 2.83 23.86
N SER A 219 -2.63 3.08 25.13
CA SER A 219 -3.49 2.21 25.94
C SER A 219 -4.92 2.75 25.95
N THR A 220 -5.90 1.88 25.71
CA THR A 220 -7.33 2.19 25.74
C THR A 220 -7.90 2.30 27.17
N ASP A 221 -7.07 2.19 28.21
CA ASP A 221 -7.49 2.14 29.63
C ASP A 221 -7.90 3.53 30.18
N ASP A 222 -8.26 4.48 29.31
CA ASP A 222 -8.60 5.83 29.72
C ASP A 222 -10.04 5.91 30.25
N SER A 223 -10.16 6.29 31.52
CA SER A 223 -11.42 6.42 32.27
C SER A 223 -12.37 7.52 31.77
N SER A 224 -12.00 8.25 30.72
CA SER A 224 -12.74 9.39 30.18
C SER A 224 -13.96 9.00 29.33
N GLY A 225 -13.98 7.79 28.78
CA GLY A 225 -15.03 7.30 27.87
C GLY A 225 -15.09 8.01 26.51
N LEU A 226 -14.08 8.84 26.18
CA LEU A 226 -13.97 9.54 24.90
C LEU A 226 -13.24 8.68 23.85
N PRO A 227 -13.55 8.87 22.56
CA PRO A 227 -12.76 8.26 21.48
C PRO A 227 -11.32 8.80 21.47
N ILE A 228 -10.38 7.98 21.01
CA ILE A 228 -8.94 8.30 21.03
C ILE A 228 -8.65 9.52 20.15
N SER A 229 -9.31 9.62 19.00
CA SER A 229 -9.19 10.78 18.12
C SER A 229 -9.52 12.10 18.80
N GLU A 230 -10.50 12.09 19.71
CA GLU A 230 -10.89 13.26 20.48
C GLU A 230 -9.89 13.58 21.60
N LEU A 231 -9.32 12.56 22.24
CA LEU A 231 -8.21 12.73 23.18
C LEU A 231 -6.97 13.33 22.49
N ILE A 232 -6.68 12.91 21.26
CA ILE A 232 -5.60 13.48 20.43
C ILE A 232 -5.91 14.93 20.07
N ALA A 233 -7.10 15.21 19.56
CA ALA A 233 -7.50 16.55 19.14
C ALA A 233 -7.46 17.57 20.29
N ARG A 234 -7.77 17.12 21.51
CA ARG A 234 -7.70 17.93 22.75
C ARG A 234 -6.28 18.02 23.33
N GLY A 235 -5.34 17.21 22.86
CA GLY A 235 -3.97 17.12 23.40
C GLY A 235 -3.88 16.42 24.75
N TRP A 236 -4.91 15.67 25.14
CA TRP A 236 -5.05 15.04 26.47
C TRP A 236 -4.35 13.69 26.58
N LEU A 237 -3.85 13.13 25.48
CA LEU A 237 -3.05 11.89 25.47
C LEU A 237 -1.70 12.01 26.22
N ARG A 238 -1.44 13.15 26.87
CA ARG A 238 -0.20 13.51 27.57
C ARG A 238 -0.35 13.58 29.10
N GLU A 239 -1.58 13.54 29.63
CA GLU A 239 -1.88 13.63 31.07
C GLU A 239 -2.06 12.24 31.68
#